data_AF-A0A249PK98-F1
#
_entry.id   AF-A0A249PK98-F1
#
_cell.length_a   1.000
_cell.length_b   1.000
_cell.length_c   1.000
_cell.angle_alpha   90.00
_cell.angle_beta   90.00
_cell.angle_gamma   90.00
#
_symmetry.space_group_name_H-M   'P 1'
#
loop_
_entity.id
_entity.type
_entity.pdbx_description
1 polymer ?
#
loop_
_entity_poly.entity_id
_entity_poly.type
_entity_poly.pdbx_seq_one_letter_code
_entity_poly.pdbx_strand_id
1 'polypeptide(L)'
;MTGHHRRHNPVMHKAKEIIESGKLGRVLVVNAMFWLFKPDDYFDISWRRERGAGPVFLNLIHDVDNLRYLFGDVAAVQARESNAVRGNAVEETARGRQQPHLANIWCSLAVECSRSGLKRSHNWNRKE
;
A
#
# COMPACT_ATOMS: atom_id res chain seq x y z
N MET A 1 -11.58 -0.77 -20.16
CA MET A 1 -11.25 0.25 -19.16
C MET A 1 -11.13 -0.44 -17.81
N THR A 2 -10.14 -0.11 -16.99
CA THR A 2 -9.94 -0.67 -15.64
C THR A 2 -10.18 0.41 -14.57
N GLY A 3 -10.72 0.05 -13.40
CA GLY A 3 -11.24 1.00 -12.39
C GLY A 3 -10.21 1.84 -11.61
N HIS A 4 -9.00 2.03 -12.14
CA HIS A 4 -7.95 2.84 -11.51
C HIS A 4 -8.16 4.34 -11.76
N HIS A 5 -9.20 4.89 -11.14
CA HIS A 5 -9.56 6.29 -11.31
C HIS A 5 -8.55 7.27 -10.68
N ARG A 6 -7.83 6.87 -9.62
CA ARG A 6 -6.94 7.77 -8.84
C ARG A 6 -5.85 8.44 -9.69
N ARG A 7 -5.32 7.76 -10.71
CA ARG A 7 -4.29 8.32 -11.60
C ARG A 7 -4.78 9.52 -12.43
N HIS A 8 -6.10 9.65 -12.60
CA HIS A 8 -6.73 10.75 -13.34
C HIS A 8 -6.94 12.00 -12.48
N ASN A 9 -6.59 11.95 -11.20
CA ASN A 9 -6.59 13.13 -10.35
C ASN A 9 -5.56 14.16 -10.88
N PRO A 10 -5.92 15.45 -11.03
CA PRO A 10 -4.99 16.49 -11.46
C PRO A 10 -3.67 16.54 -10.67
N VAL A 11 -3.70 16.17 -9.38
CA VAL A 11 -2.48 16.07 -8.55
C VAL A 11 -1.52 14.98 -9.08
N MET A 12 -2.05 13.84 -9.52
CA MET A 12 -1.22 12.75 -10.08
C MET A 12 -0.64 13.14 -11.44
N HIS A 13 -1.41 13.84 -12.28
CA HIS A 13 -0.90 14.39 -13.54
C HIS A 13 0.23 15.38 -13.27
N LYS A 14 0.03 16.30 -12.30
CA LYS A 14 1.06 17.29 -11.96
C LYS A 14 2.33 16.65 -11.39
N ALA A 15 2.18 15.61 -10.57
CA ALA A 15 3.32 14.85 -10.06
C ALA A 15 4.12 14.20 -11.20
N LYS A 16 3.43 13.59 -12.18
CA LYS A 16 4.07 13.01 -13.37
C LYS A 16 4.83 14.06 -14.17
N GLU A 17 4.24 15.21 -14.45
CA GLU A 17 4.93 16.33 -15.13
C GLU A 17 6.22 16.74 -14.40
N ILE A 18 6.18 16.87 -13.08
CA ILE A 18 7.36 17.25 -12.27
C ILE A 18 8.44 16.18 -12.37
N ILE A 19 8.07 14.89 -12.27
CA ILE A 19 9.01 13.77 -12.40
C ILE A 19 9.65 13.75 -13.79
N GLU A 20 8.82 13.83 -14.84
CA GLU A 20 9.26 13.77 -16.25
C GLU A 20 10.09 14.98 -16.66
N SER A 21 9.86 16.16 -16.05
CA SER A 21 10.67 17.34 -16.28
C SER A 21 12.12 17.20 -15.81
N GLY A 22 12.44 16.17 -15.01
CA GLY A 22 13.76 15.97 -14.43
C GLY A 22 14.12 16.94 -13.30
N LYS A 23 13.18 17.81 -12.88
CA LYS A 23 13.41 18.81 -11.81
C LYS A 23 13.83 18.18 -10.47
N LEU A 24 13.45 16.92 -10.23
CA LEU A 24 13.83 16.17 -9.02
C LEU A 24 15.15 15.41 -9.16
N GLY A 25 15.79 15.46 -10.32
CA GLY A 25 16.92 14.58 -10.65
C GLY A 25 16.50 13.11 -10.69
N ARG A 26 17.44 12.23 -10.33
CA ARG A 26 17.17 10.79 -10.25
C ARG A 26 16.41 10.46 -8.97
N VAL A 27 15.15 10.06 -9.11
CA VAL A 27 14.36 9.53 -7.99
C VAL A 27 14.94 8.17 -7.57
N LEU A 28 15.34 8.05 -6.29
CA LEU A 28 15.95 6.82 -5.74
C LEU A 28 14.98 6.01 -4.88
N VAL A 29 13.99 6.67 -4.28
CA VAL A 29 13.12 6.15 -3.23
C VAL A 29 11.79 6.88 -3.29
N VAL A 30 10.68 6.14 -3.18
CA VAL A 30 9.32 6.67 -3.14
C VAL A 30 8.54 5.90 -2.08
N ASN A 31 7.96 6.57 -1.10
CA ASN A 31 7.08 5.92 -0.12
C ASN A 31 5.62 6.30 -0.41
N ALA A 32 4.73 5.31 -0.32
CA ALA A 32 3.29 5.51 -0.49
C ALA A 32 2.57 4.81 0.66
N MET A 33 1.55 5.46 1.22
CA MET A 33 0.89 5.02 2.45
C MET A 33 -0.60 5.28 2.32
N PHE A 34 -1.42 4.29 2.69
CA PHE A 34 -2.88 4.41 2.66
C PHE A 34 -3.47 3.82 3.93
N TRP A 35 -4.20 4.65 4.67
CA TRP A 35 -4.73 4.30 5.98
C TRP A 35 -6.21 4.61 6.00
N LEU A 36 -7.02 3.61 6.33
CA LEU A 36 -8.45 3.78 6.38
C LEU A 36 -9.01 2.97 7.53
N PHE A 37 -9.72 3.64 8.43
CA PHE A 37 -10.50 2.96 9.44
C PHE A 37 -11.77 2.37 8.80
N LYS A 38 -12.01 1.08 9.03
CA LYS A 38 -13.28 0.43 8.75
C LYS A 38 -13.97 0.10 10.08
N PRO A 39 -15.18 0.62 10.32
CA PRO A 39 -15.95 0.24 11.51
C PRO A 39 -16.32 -1.24 11.45
N ASP A 40 -16.75 -1.82 12.57
CA ASP A 40 -16.93 -3.27 12.64
C ASP A 40 -18.12 -3.78 11.82
N ASP A 41 -19.21 -3.00 11.76
CA ASP A 41 -20.39 -3.24 10.92
C ASP A 41 -20.07 -3.28 9.41
N TYR A 42 -18.95 -2.67 9.00
CA TYR A 42 -18.43 -2.82 7.64
C TYR A 42 -18.23 -4.30 7.28
N PHE A 43 -17.83 -5.14 8.24
CA PHE A 43 -17.54 -6.54 8.01
C PHE A 43 -18.76 -7.46 8.14
N ASP A 44 -19.95 -6.94 8.50
CA ASP A 44 -21.16 -7.78 8.61
C ASP A 44 -21.56 -8.40 7.26
N ILE A 45 -21.13 -7.80 6.15
CA ILE A 45 -21.29 -8.35 4.80
C ILE A 45 -20.26 -9.46 4.56
N SER A 46 -20.72 -10.68 4.25
CA SER A 46 -19.89 -11.90 4.19
C SER A 46 -18.68 -11.77 3.28
N TRP A 47 -18.87 -11.28 2.04
CA TRP A 47 -17.80 -11.24 1.04
C TRP A 47 -16.60 -10.39 1.47
N ARG A 48 -16.78 -9.42 2.39
CA ARG A 48 -15.70 -8.57 2.91
C ARG A 48 -14.73 -9.29 3.84
N ARG A 49 -15.07 -10.51 4.25
CA ARG A 49 -14.25 -11.37 5.10
C ARG A 49 -13.62 -12.54 4.32
N GLU A 50 -13.98 -12.68 3.05
CA GLU A 50 -13.57 -13.77 2.16
C GLU A 50 -12.34 -13.39 1.33
N ARG A 51 -11.54 -14.39 0.92
CA ARG A 51 -10.31 -14.20 0.16
C ARG A 51 -10.53 -13.30 -1.06
N GLY A 52 -9.64 -12.33 -1.25
CA GLY A 52 -9.74 -11.34 -2.32
C GLY A 52 -10.38 -10.02 -1.90
N ALA A 53 -11.03 -9.96 -0.73
CA ALA A 53 -11.63 -8.74 -0.20
C ALA A 53 -10.73 -7.96 0.78
N GLY A 54 -9.46 -8.32 0.86
CA GLY A 54 -8.48 -7.62 1.68
C GLY A 54 -8.08 -6.25 1.10
N PRO A 55 -7.52 -5.35 1.94
CA PRO A 55 -7.11 -4.02 1.53
C PRO A 55 -6.03 -4.02 0.44
N VAL A 56 -5.28 -5.11 0.24
CA VAL A 56 -4.33 -5.22 -0.88
C VAL A 56 -5.05 -5.08 -2.21
N PHE A 57 -6.12 -5.85 -2.41
CA PHE A 57 -6.86 -5.83 -3.66
C PHE A 57 -7.86 -4.68 -3.74
N LEU A 58 -8.48 -4.31 -2.62
CA LEU A 58 -9.53 -3.27 -2.63
C LEU A 58 -8.97 -1.85 -2.61
N ASN A 59 -7.81 -1.61 -1.99
CA ASN A 59 -7.30 -0.26 -1.74
C ASN A 59 -5.91 -0.03 -2.31
N LEU A 60 -4.95 -0.88 -1.93
CA LEU A 60 -3.55 -0.76 -2.36
C LEU A 60 -3.41 -0.88 -3.88
N ILE A 61 -4.25 -1.66 -4.56
CA ILE A 61 -4.16 -1.80 -6.02
C ILE A 61 -4.13 -0.44 -6.75
N HIS A 62 -4.80 0.58 -6.19
CA HIS A 62 -4.77 1.94 -6.74
C HIS A 62 -3.43 2.65 -6.52
N ASP A 63 -2.78 2.44 -5.38
CA ASP A 63 -1.47 3.02 -5.10
C ASP A 63 -0.37 2.30 -5.91
N VAL A 64 -0.50 0.99 -6.13
CA VAL A 64 0.36 0.25 -7.07
C VAL A 64 0.21 0.79 -8.49
N ASP A 65 -1.02 1.00 -8.98
CA ASP A 65 -1.25 1.61 -10.30
C ASP A 65 -0.68 3.03 -10.39
N ASN A 66 -0.89 3.87 -9.36
CA ASN A 66 -0.32 5.21 -9.29
C ASN A 66 1.23 5.19 -9.34
N LEU A 67 1.87 4.30 -8.58
CA LEU A 67 3.33 4.17 -8.61
C LEU A 67 3.82 3.72 -9.99
N ARG A 68 3.11 2.80 -10.64
CA ARG A 68 3.45 2.38 -12.01
C ARG A 68 3.26 3.50 -13.03
N TYR A 69 2.21 4.29 -12.89
CA TYR A 69 1.95 5.45 -13.74
C TYR A 69 3.06 6.52 -13.63
N LEU A 70 3.58 6.73 -12.43
CA LEU A 70 4.62 7.72 -12.15
C LEU A 70 6.04 7.22 -12.47
N PHE A 71 6.34 5.94 -12.23
CA PHE A 71 7.71 5.42 -12.21
C PHE A 71 7.96 4.21 -13.13
N GLY A 72 6.93 3.71 -13.81
CA GLY A 72 7.05 2.55 -14.70
C GLY A 72 6.82 1.21 -14.03
N ASP A 73 7.18 0.12 -14.71
CA ASP A 73 6.82 -1.22 -14.28
C ASP A 73 7.59 -1.74 -13.07
N VAL A 74 6.93 -2.62 -12.32
CA VAL A 74 7.46 -3.20 -11.09
C VAL A 74 8.33 -4.41 -11.42
N ALA A 75 9.59 -4.34 -11.00
CA ALA A 75 10.57 -5.39 -11.27
C ALA A 75 10.48 -6.58 -10.31
N ALA A 76 10.24 -6.34 -9.02
CA ALA A 76 10.04 -7.37 -8.01
C ALA A 76 9.31 -6.82 -6.78
N VAL A 77 8.71 -7.71 -5.98
CA VAL A 77 7.95 -7.38 -4.78
C VAL A 77 8.30 -8.33 -3.63
N GLN A 78 8.34 -7.79 -2.43
CA GLN A 78 8.35 -8.49 -1.15
C GLN A 78 7.19 -7.92 -0.32
N ALA A 79 6.42 -8.76 0.34
CA ALA A 79 5.32 -8.29 1.17
C ALA A 79 5.23 -9.04 2.49
N ARG A 80 4.60 -8.41 3.48
CA ARG A 80 4.15 -9.00 4.74
C ARG A 80 2.71 -8.57 4.96
N GLU A 81 1.85 -9.51 5.32
CA GLU A 81 0.45 -9.26 5.61
C GLU A 81 0.10 -9.77 7.01
N SER A 82 -0.96 -9.23 7.59
CA SER A 82 -1.48 -9.65 8.89
C SER A 82 -2.99 -9.41 8.98
N ASN A 83 -3.67 -10.33 9.65
CA ASN A 83 -5.09 -10.27 10.01
C ASN A 83 -5.29 -10.40 11.53
N ALA A 84 -4.28 -10.05 12.31
CA ALA A 84 -4.20 -10.39 13.74
C ALA A 84 -5.27 -9.70 14.63
N VAL A 85 -6.01 -8.71 14.12
CA VAL A 85 -6.98 -7.95 14.92
C VAL A 85 -8.37 -8.59 14.87
N ARG A 86 -8.83 -9.03 13.69
CA ARG A 86 -10.15 -9.63 13.48
C ARG A 86 -10.10 -11.11 13.07
N GLY A 87 -8.98 -11.61 12.57
CA GLY A 87 -8.81 -13.02 12.22
C GLY A 87 -9.64 -13.48 11.00
N ASN A 88 -10.08 -12.56 10.15
CA ASN A 88 -10.78 -12.90 8.90
C ASN A 88 -9.86 -13.67 7.93
N ALA A 89 -10.43 -14.29 6.89
CA ALA A 89 -9.64 -15.02 5.89
C ALA A 89 -8.79 -14.12 4.97
N VAL A 90 -8.88 -12.80 5.14
CA VAL A 90 -8.12 -11.75 4.45
C VAL A 90 -7.27 -10.96 5.41
N GLU A 91 -6.23 -10.34 4.88
CA GLU A 91 -5.40 -9.39 5.60
C GLU A 91 -6.20 -8.15 6.03
N GLU A 92 -5.81 -7.56 7.16
CA GLU A 92 -6.28 -6.25 7.62
C GLU A 92 -5.19 -5.20 7.49
N THR A 93 -3.94 -5.64 7.55
CA THR A 93 -2.77 -4.82 7.31
C THR A 93 -1.83 -5.51 6.33
N ALA A 94 -1.19 -4.72 5.48
CA ALA A 94 -0.21 -5.21 4.53
C ALA A 94 0.91 -4.19 4.39
N ARG A 95 2.15 -4.68 4.38
CA ARG A 95 3.32 -3.92 4.03
C ARG A 95 4.03 -4.52 2.80
N GLY A 96 4.16 -3.73 1.74
CA GLY A 96 4.90 -4.10 0.53
C GLY A 96 6.23 -3.37 0.40
N ARG A 97 7.20 -4.03 -0.22
CA ARG A 97 8.47 -3.47 -0.68
C ARG A 97 8.75 -3.93 -2.10
N GLN A 98 9.11 -3.03 -3.01
CA GLN A 98 9.63 -3.45 -4.32
C GLN A 98 11.15 -3.70 -4.24
N GLN A 99 11.61 -4.83 -4.79
CA GLN A 99 13.03 -5.19 -4.81
C GLN A 99 13.67 -4.77 -6.15
N PRO A 100 14.85 -4.13 -6.12
CA PRO A 100 15.55 -3.75 -7.34
C PRO A 100 16.41 -4.92 -7.85
N HIS A 101 16.42 -5.17 -9.16
CA HIS A 101 17.56 -5.84 -9.79
C HIS A 101 18.40 -4.91 -10.66
N LEU A 102 17.88 -3.80 -11.17
CA LEU A 102 18.68 -2.76 -11.85
C LEU A 102 17.97 -1.40 -11.68
N ALA A 103 18.64 -0.43 -11.04
CA ALA A 103 18.18 0.94 -10.72
C ALA A 103 17.25 1.12 -9.50
N ASN A 104 17.62 2.11 -8.68
CA ASN A 104 17.15 2.36 -7.32
C ASN A 104 15.73 2.95 -7.28
N ILE A 105 14.73 2.18 -6.85
CA ILE A 105 13.47 2.69 -6.28
C ILE A 105 13.15 1.86 -5.02
N TRP A 106 13.34 2.46 -3.85
CA TRP A 106 12.81 1.89 -2.61
C TRP A 106 11.36 2.32 -2.45
N CYS A 107 10.44 1.38 -2.28
CA CYS A 107 9.08 1.68 -1.83
C CYS A 107 8.78 0.90 -0.57
N SER A 108 8.41 1.56 0.54
CA SER A 108 7.65 0.93 1.61
C SER A 108 6.22 1.37 1.44
N LEU A 109 5.33 0.40 1.37
CA LEU A 109 3.92 0.63 1.40
C LEU A 109 3.36 -0.03 2.64
N ALA A 110 2.62 0.69 3.46
CA ALA A 110 1.95 0.16 4.65
C ALA A 110 0.47 0.57 4.61
N VAL A 111 -0.42 -0.42 4.73
CA VAL A 111 -1.84 -0.23 5.01
C VAL A 111 -2.07 -0.75 6.42
N GLU A 112 -2.49 0.11 7.33
CA GLU A 112 -2.93 -0.31 8.66
C GLU A 112 -4.30 0.29 8.98
N CYS A 113 -5.19 -0.60 9.42
CA CYS A 113 -6.56 -0.31 9.82
C CYS A 113 -6.64 -0.62 11.33
N SER A 114 -6.25 0.33 12.17
CA SER A 114 -6.24 0.15 13.62
C SER A 114 -7.62 0.45 14.23
N ARG A 115 -8.08 -0.39 15.17
CA ARG A 115 -9.16 -0.05 16.11
C ARG A 115 -8.61 0.94 17.14
N SER A 116 -9.36 1.98 17.46
CA SER A 116 -9.08 2.82 18.63
C SER A 116 -9.19 1.97 19.90
N GLY A 117 -8.07 1.71 20.57
CA GLY A 117 -8.08 1.12 21.92
C GLY A 117 -6.94 0.19 22.34
N LEU A 118 -6.00 -0.20 21.46
CA LEU A 118 -4.93 -1.12 21.88
C LEU A 118 -3.68 -0.39 22.38
N LYS A 119 -3.58 -0.19 23.70
CA LYS A 119 -2.28 0.03 24.37
C LYS A 119 -1.50 -1.28 24.33
N ARG A 120 -0.41 -1.35 23.55
CA ARG A 120 0.62 -2.40 23.74
C ARG A 120 2.02 -1.79 23.74
N SER A 121 2.62 -1.78 24.93
CA SER A 121 4.05 -1.68 25.16
C SER A 121 4.71 -3.00 24.77
N HIS A 122 5.50 -3.06 23.70
CA HIS A 122 6.43 -4.18 23.47
C HIS A 122 7.76 -3.65 22.95
N ASN A 123 8.79 -3.79 23.79
CA ASN A 123 10.20 -3.55 23.47
C ASN A 123 10.66 -4.51 22.38
N TRP A 124 11.03 -3.96 21.22
CA TRP A 124 11.67 -4.70 20.13
C TRP A 124 13.18 -4.42 20.13
N ASN A 125 13.93 -5.19 20.92
CA ASN A 125 15.38 -5.32 20.74
C ASN A 125 15.93 -6.60 21.40
N ARG A 126 16.26 -7.58 20.54
CA ARG A 126 17.35 -8.60 20.61
C ARG A 126 17.14 -9.52 19.39
N LYS A 127 18.02 -9.51 18.37
CA LYS A 127 19.27 -10.32 18.25
C LYS A 127 19.01 -11.76 18.72
N GLU A 128 19.06 -12.81 17.90
CA GLU A 128 20.00 -13.16 16.81
C GLU A 128 19.27 -13.86 15.64
#